data_AF-A0A972C5P7-F1
#
_entry.id   AF-A0A972C5P7-F1
#
_cell.length_a   1.000
_cell.length_b   1.000
_cell.length_c   1.000
_cell.angle_alpha   90.00
_cell.angle_beta   90.00
_cell.angle_gamma   90.00
#
_symmetry.space_group_name_H-M   'P 1'
#
loop_
_entity.id
_entity.type
_entity.pdbx_description
1 polymer ?
#
loop_
_entity_poly.entity_id
_entity_poly.type
_entity_poly.pdbx_seq_one_letter_code
_entity_poly.pdbx_strand_id
1 'polypeptide(L)' 'MQLLNERYTEGNRVPIIITSGHADRDDVITLFRNGAADFLPKPIHYEHLVQQLQRFFPTLQVR' A
#
# COMPACT_ATOMS: atom_id res chain seq x y z
N MET A 1 8.14 9.75 2.17
CA MET A 1 8.56 9.60 0.76
C MET A 1 9.92 8.89 0.62
N GLN A 2 10.96 9.25 1.39
CA GLN A 2 12.29 8.64 1.26
C GLN A 2 12.35 7.11 1.52
N LEU A 3 11.58 6.61 2.49
CA LEU A 3 11.47 5.17 2.80
C LEU A 3 10.93 4.29 1.66
N LEU A 4 10.16 4.84 0.72
CA LEU A 4 9.65 4.06 -0.42
C LEU A 4 10.80 3.70 -1.36
N ASN A 5 11.62 4.67 -1.74
CA ASN A 5 12.73 4.47 -2.68
C ASN A 5 13.81 3.52 -2.18
N GLU A 6 14.10 3.53 -0.87
CA GLU A 6 15.13 2.69 -0.26
C GLU A 6 14.82 1.18 -0.34
N ARG A 7 13.54 0.79 -0.38
CA ARG A 7 13.12 -0.62 -0.44
C ARG A 7 13.02 -1.16 -1.87
N TYR A 8 13.06 -0.31 -2.90
CA TYR A 8 12.99 -0.72 -4.31
C TYR A 8 14.34 -1.16 -4.90
N THR A 9 15.46 -0.86 -4.24
CA THR A 9 16.81 -1.03 -4.79
C THR A 9 17.44 -2.41 -4.60
N GLU A 10 16.88 -3.30 -3.77
CA GLU A 10 17.50 -4.59 -3.42
C GLU A 10 16.90 -5.81 -4.16
N GLY A 11 16.14 -5.59 -5.24
CA GLY A 11 15.59 -6.68 -6.07
C GLY A 11 14.40 -7.44 -5.46
N ASN A 12 14.11 -7.25 -4.17
CA ASN A 12 12.92 -7.77 -3.53
C ASN A 12 11.83 -6.69 -3.45
N ARG A 13 10.90 -6.69 -4.42
CA ARG A 13 9.79 -5.71 -4.48
C ARG A 13 8.72 -6.05 -3.44
N VAL A 14 8.93 -5.64 -2.19
CA VAL A 14 7.91 -5.72 -1.15
C VAL A 14 6.79 -4.73 -1.48
N PRO A 15 5.51 -5.14 -1.62
CA PRO A 15 4.41 -4.22 -1.86
C PRO A 15 4.19 -3.32 -0.65
N ILE A 16 4.16 -2.00 -0.86
CA ILE A 16 3.98 -1.01 0.22
C ILE A 16 2.57 -0.40 0.12
N ILE A 17 1.77 -0.63 1.16
CA ILE A 17 0.45 0.00 1.33
C ILE A 17 0.60 1.19 2.27
N ILE A 18 0.11 2.35 1.86
CA ILE A 18 0.21 3.58 2.66
C ILE A 18 -1.11 3.84 3.37
N THR A 19 -1.06 4.25 4.64
CA THR A 19 -2.26 4.55 5.41
C THR A 19 -2.23 5.96 6.00
N SER A 20 -3.28 6.75 5.78
CA SER A 20 -3.41 8.11 6.33
C SER A 20 -4.86 8.43 6.69
N GLY A 21 -5.07 9.18 7.77
CA GLY A 21 -6.40 9.72 8.14
C GLY A 21 -6.70 11.08 7.52
N HIS A 22 -5.69 11.69 6.89
CA HIS A 22 -5.81 12.96 6.19
C HIS A 22 -4.89 12.88 4.97
N ALA A 23 -5.46 12.53 3.83
CA ALA A 23 -4.79 12.58 2.54
C ALA A 23 -5.80 13.15 1.56
N ASP A 24 -5.41 14.19 0.84
CA ASP A 24 -6.20 14.70 -0.26
C ASP A 24 -5.92 13.90 -1.55
N ARG A 25 -6.56 14.32 -2.64
CA ARG A 25 -6.41 13.63 -3.92
C ARG A 25 -4.98 13.72 -4.46
N ASP A 26 -4.30 14.84 -4.25
CA ASP A 26 -2.97 15.10 -4.80
C ASP A 26 -1.90 14.32 -4.03
N ASP A 27 -2.08 14.16 -2.72
CA ASP A 27 -1.31 13.24 -1.89
C ASP A 27 -1.41 11.83 -2.46
N VAL A 28 -2.62 11.30 -2.63
CA VAL A 28 -2.86 9.94 -3.13
C VAL A 28 -2.20 9.72 -4.50
N ILE A 29 -2.35 10.67 -5.43
CA ILE A 29 -1.69 10.62 -6.75
C ILE A 29 -0.17 10.54 -6.60
N THR A 30 0.40 11.35 -5.71
CA THR A 30 1.85 11.40 -5.48
C THR A 30 2.38 10.10 -4.87
N LEU A 31 1.63 9.48 -3.96
CA LEU A 31 1.98 8.19 -3.37
C LEU A 31 2.09 7.10 -4.45
N PHE A 32 1.11 7.01 -5.35
CA PHE A 32 1.14 6.04 -6.44
C PHE A 32 2.28 6.30 -7.43
N ARG A 33 2.56 7.58 -7.74
CA ARG A 33 3.72 7.94 -8.59
C ARG A 33 5.06 7.52 -7.98
N ASN A 34 5.15 7.48 -6.65
CA ASN A 34 6.34 7.04 -5.92
C ASN A 34 6.38 5.53 -5.67
N GLY A 35 5.51 4.75 -6.33
CA GLY A 35 5.53 3.29 -6.26
C GLY A 35 4.69 2.70 -5.14
N ALA A 36 3.85 3.46 -4.42
CA ALA A 36 2.90 2.86 -3.49
C ALA A 36 2.05 1.80 -4.22
N ALA A 37 1.93 0.63 -3.62
CA ALA A 37 1.16 -0.47 -4.16
C ALA A 37 -0.34 -0.24 -3.96
N ASP A 38 -0.70 0.39 -2.84
CA ASP A 38 -2.07 0.81 -2.54
C ASP A 38 -2.13 1.89 -1.44
N PHE A 39 -3.32 2.46 -1.23
CA PHE A 39 -3.64 3.40 -0.17
C PHE A 39 -4.88 3.00 0.62
N LEU A 40 -4.76 2.89 1.96
CA LEU A 40 -5.87 2.64 2.87
C LEU A 40 -6.13 3.88 3.76
N PRO A 41 -7.25 4.59 3.57
CA PRO A 41 -7.59 5.69 4.48
C PRO A 41 -7.88 5.16 5.89
N LYS A 42 -7.56 5.94 6.91
CA LYS A 42 -7.94 5.63 8.30
C LYS A 42 -9.37 6.13 8.57
N PRO A 43 -10.20 5.39 9.32
CA PRO A 43 -9.89 4.10 9.96
C PRO A 43 -9.80 2.96 8.94
N ILE A 44 -8.88 2.02 9.19
CA ILE A 44 -8.66 0.89 8.28
C ILE A 44 -9.83 -0.09 8.44
N HIS A 45 -10.58 -0.29 7.35
CA HIS A 45 -11.65 -1.28 7.29
C HIS A 45 -11.08 -2.68 7.00
N TYR A 46 -11.44 -3.65 7.84
CA TYR A 46 -10.92 -5.03 7.78
C TYR A 46 -11.14 -5.67 6.41
N GLU A 47 -12.35 -5.60 5.85
CA GLU A 47 -12.68 -6.20 4.55
C GLU A 47 -11.81 -5.64 3.43
N HIS A 48 -11.58 -4.32 3.44
CA HIS A 48 -10.74 -3.68 2.45
C HIS A 48 -9.28 -4.13 2.58
N LEU A 49 -8.75 -4.21 3.81
CA LEU A 49 -7.41 -4.75 4.04
C LEU A 49 -7.27 -6.19 3.54
N VAL A 50 -8.23 -7.06 3.84
CA VAL A 50 -8.22 -8.46 3.39
C VAL A 50 -8.24 -8.57 1.88
N GLN A 51 -9.07 -7.78 1.19
CA GLN A 51 -9.10 -7.76 -0.28
C GLN A 51 -7.74 -7.36 -0.88
N GLN A 52 -7.07 -6.37 -0.29
CA GLN A 52 -5.75 -5.96 -0.77
C GLN A 52 -4.68 -7.02 -0.50
N LEU A 53 -4.71 -7.65 0.67
CA LEU A 53 -3.79 -8.75 0.99
C LEU A 53 -3.98 -9.94 0.04
N GLN A 54 -5.22 -10.32 -0.26
CA GLN A 54 -5.52 -11.38 -1.23
C GLN A 54 -5.04 -11.04 -2.65
N ARG A 55 -5.12 -9.77 -3.04
CA ARG A 55 -4.61 -9.28 -4.32
C ARG A 55 -3.08 -9.36 -4.41
N PHE A 56 -2.36 -9.03 -3.34
CA PHE A 56 -0.89 -9.10 -3.32
C PHE A 56 -0.35 -10.52 -3.08
N PHE A 57 -1.11 -11.35 -2.37
CA PHE A 57 -0.71 -12.69 -1.97
C PHE A 57 -1.82 -13.71 -2.28
N PRO A 58 -2.05 -14.05 -3.55
CA PRO A 58 -3.17 -14.92 -3.96
C PRO A 58 -3.11 -16.34 -3.38
N THR A 59 -1.94 -16.80 -2.92
CA THR A 59 -1.75 -18.09 -2.26
C THR A 59 -1.94 -18.04 -0.74
N LEU A 60 -2.04 -16.85 -0.14
CA LEU A 60 -2.31 -16.68 1.29
C LEU A 60 -3.82 -16.73 1.53
N GLN A 61 -4.29 -17.85 2.09
CA GLN A 61 -5.65 -17.94 2.62
C GLN A 61 -5.71 -17.29 4.00
N VAL A 62 -6.16 -16.04 4.05
CA VAL A 62 -6.52 -15.37 5.31
C VAL A 62 -7.85 -15.97 5.78
N ARG A 63 -7.82 -16.78 6.85
CA ARG A 63 -8.99 -17.41 7.47
C ARG A 63 -9.64 -16.49 8.50
#